data_AF-A0A9D2N3L8-F1
#
_entry.id   AF-A0A9D2N3L8-F1
#
_cell.length_a   1.000
_cell.length_b   1.000
_cell.length_c   1.000
_cell.angle_alpha   90.00
_cell.angle_beta   90.00
_cell.angle_gamma   90.00
#
_symmetry.space_group_name_H-M   'P 1'
#
loop_
_entity.id
_entity.type
_entity.pdbx_description
1 polymer ?
#
loop_
_entity_poly.entity_id
_entity_poly.type
_entity_poly.pdbx_seq_one_letter_code
_entity_poly.pdbx_strand_id
1 'polypeptide(L)'
;MNQDIILKAENLYYSYDDDNSHSLNGLSLEIKKGQKIAVMGANGSGKSTFFLCCTGILKPQKGHLFFKGKEYAYDKKSLLDLRSKVGIVFQDPDNQLFSASVYQEISFGILNLGVSPEEAKKEVEKVIDYLEITPFRHKPTHALSGGQKKQVSIADILVMHPDIIILDEPAAALDPKHTQMVNHIVDQMTEAGITVLMATHDVDYAYEWADEVILFHEGKVLLHGSPSQVFSNKRILSQTNLEPPAVLELFESLCRKGILKASLEIPRNLKTLEQYIEEIKLNPHYGGKKPVTAETKKAILAVSFGTSHNDTREITIDAIERDMQEAFPDYALYRAWTSKMIIKKLKERDNVHVFNVREAMEQMKKDGITDVLVQPTHVINGIENDLMKEDALAYRNDFHSISFGDPLLTSAEDNLAVIQAIADEFSDLAQDQVLVLMGHGTTHYANSIYAALDYTFKDKGYKNIFLGTVEAYPSMESLMRMVKEYNPSKVVLAPFMIVAGDHAKNDMAGDDPDSWYSQFKAAGFEVEPVIKGLGEYTGIRSLLVEHLRTAAEM
;
A
#
# COMPACT_ATOMS: atom_id res chain seq x y z
N MET A 1 26.56 27.98 -29.68
CA MET A 1 25.60 26.87 -29.65
C MET A 1 25.87 26.08 -28.38
N ASN A 2 24.82 25.76 -27.62
CA ASN A 2 24.93 25.02 -26.36
C ASN A 2 25.48 23.62 -26.67
N GLN A 3 26.66 23.26 -26.17
CA GLN A 3 27.34 22.00 -26.52
C GLN A 3 26.62 20.74 -26.00
N ASP A 4 25.60 20.92 -25.17
CA ASP A 4 24.84 19.83 -24.55
C ASP A 4 23.67 19.30 -25.40
N ILE A 5 23.26 20.02 -26.45
CA ILE A 5 22.12 19.61 -27.30
C ILE A 5 22.58 18.57 -28.31
N ILE A 6 22.03 17.35 -28.22
CA ILE A 6 22.37 16.25 -29.11
C ILE A 6 21.46 16.16 -30.33
N LEU A 7 20.17 16.50 -30.17
CA LEU A 7 19.19 16.53 -31.25
C LEU A 7 18.36 17.81 -31.15
N LYS A 8 18.17 18.50 -32.28
CA LYS A 8 17.34 19.70 -32.38
C LYS A 8 16.43 19.63 -33.59
N ALA A 9 15.15 19.92 -33.36
CA ALA A 9 14.11 20.06 -34.37
C ALA A 9 13.64 21.51 -34.40
N GLU A 10 13.59 22.12 -35.59
CA GLU A 10 13.12 23.49 -35.81
C GLU A 10 11.98 23.50 -36.82
N ASN A 11 10.77 23.80 -36.33
CA ASN A 11 9.55 23.99 -37.12
C ASN A 11 9.28 22.87 -38.13
N LEU A 12 9.29 21.60 -37.68
CA LEU A 12 9.08 20.45 -38.54
C LEU A 12 7.63 20.31 -38.98
N TYR A 13 7.44 20.07 -40.28
CA TYR A 13 6.15 19.71 -40.87
C TYR A 13 6.27 18.42 -41.68
N TYR A 14 5.26 17.55 -41.53
CA TYR A 14 5.16 16.32 -42.29
C TYR A 14 3.69 15.87 -42.41
N SER A 15 3.33 15.36 -43.58
CA SER A 15 2.03 14.78 -43.91
C SER A 15 2.24 13.55 -44.79
N TYR A 16 1.46 12.48 -44.55
CA TYR A 16 1.46 11.28 -45.39
C TYR A 16 0.58 11.44 -46.64
N ASP A 17 -0.54 12.18 -46.52
CA ASP A 17 -1.54 12.36 -47.57
C ASP A 17 -1.67 13.86 -47.90
N ASP A 18 -1.14 14.27 -49.07
CA ASP A 18 -1.17 15.61 -49.71
C ASP A 18 -2.05 16.69 -49.00
N ASP A 19 -1.57 17.17 -47.84
CA ASP A 19 -2.05 18.33 -47.04
C ASP A 19 -3.40 18.24 -46.29
N ASN A 20 -4.12 17.12 -46.29
CA ASN A 20 -5.40 17.05 -45.53
C ASN A 20 -5.23 16.77 -44.02
N SER A 21 -4.10 16.19 -43.61
CA SER A 21 -3.76 16.03 -42.19
C SER A 21 -2.24 16.13 -41.97
N HIS A 22 -1.81 16.91 -40.98
CA HIS A 22 -0.40 17.06 -40.64
C HIS A 22 -0.06 16.19 -39.44
N SER A 23 0.76 15.17 -39.65
CA SER A 23 1.32 14.35 -38.56
C SER A 23 2.35 15.12 -37.74
N LEU A 24 3.05 16.08 -38.35
CA LEU A 24 3.87 17.09 -37.68
C LEU A 24 3.48 18.48 -38.20
N ASN A 25 3.27 19.43 -37.29
CA ASN A 25 2.67 20.73 -37.61
C ASN A 25 3.42 21.88 -36.92
N GLY A 26 4.65 22.16 -37.35
CA GLY A 26 5.50 23.20 -36.76
C GLY A 26 6.16 22.75 -35.46
N LEU A 27 6.53 21.48 -35.37
CA LEU A 27 7.15 20.92 -34.17
C LEU A 27 8.57 21.46 -33.99
N SER A 28 8.84 22.05 -32.83
CA SER A 28 10.18 22.48 -32.42
C SER A 28 10.52 21.85 -31.07
N LEU A 29 11.72 21.29 -30.96
CA LEU A 29 12.16 20.54 -29.77
C LEU A 29 13.69 20.52 -29.70
N GLU A 30 14.23 20.59 -28.48
CA GLU A 30 15.65 20.39 -28.20
C GLU A 30 15.82 19.26 -27.19
N ILE A 31 16.76 18.35 -27.46
CA ILE A 31 17.07 17.20 -26.61
C ILE A 31 18.54 17.26 -26.22
N LYS A 32 18.83 17.11 -24.93
CA LYS A 32 20.22 17.11 -24.44
C LYS A 32 20.80 15.70 -24.42
N LYS A 33 22.12 15.64 -24.46
CA LYS A 33 22.87 14.38 -24.35
C LYS A 33 22.66 13.72 -22.99
N GLY A 34 22.56 12.39 -22.96
CA GLY A 34 22.51 11.56 -21.75
C GLY A 34 21.21 11.64 -20.96
N GLN A 35 20.14 12.19 -21.52
CA GLN A 35 18.85 12.30 -20.85
C GLN A 35 17.95 11.10 -21.13
N LYS A 36 17.13 10.75 -20.12
CA LYS A 36 15.98 9.85 -20.23
C LYS A 36 14.73 10.67 -20.54
N ILE A 37 14.17 10.51 -21.74
CA ILE A 37 13.03 11.31 -22.18
C ILE A 37 11.83 10.40 -22.43
N ALA A 38 10.73 10.64 -21.72
CA ALA A 38 9.44 10.03 -22.02
C ALA A 38 8.68 10.91 -23.02
N VAL A 39 8.19 10.29 -24.09
CA VAL A 39 7.43 10.95 -25.16
C VAL A 39 6.00 10.42 -25.12
N MET A 40 5.07 11.23 -24.63
CA MET A 40 3.69 10.82 -24.41
C MET A 40 2.72 11.59 -25.28
N GLY A 41 1.52 11.05 -25.47
CA GLY A 41 0.45 11.68 -26.23
C GLY A 41 -0.50 10.65 -26.81
N ALA A 42 -1.68 11.09 -27.27
CA ALA A 42 -2.67 10.20 -27.87
C ALA A 42 -2.15 9.50 -29.14
N ASN A 43 -2.82 8.43 -29.56
CA ASN A 43 -2.55 7.81 -30.85
C ASN A 43 -2.80 8.81 -31.98
N GLY A 44 -1.91 8.83 -32.97
CA GLY A 44 -1.97 9.81 -34.06
C GLY A 44 -1.44 11.21 -33.71
N SER A 45 -0.89 11.45 -32.52
CA SER A 45 -0.36 12.77 -32.14
C SER A 45 0.95 13.19 -32.84
N GLY A 46 1.57 12.30 -33.62
CA GLY A 46 2.80 12.57 -34.37
C GLY A 46 4.08 11.92 -33.84
N LYS A 47 4.04 11.20 -32.71
CA LYS A 47 5.22 10.60 -32.04
C LYS A 47 6.08 9.74 -32.98
N SER A 48 5.50 8.67 -33.55
CA SER A 48 6.24 7.76 -34.44
C SER A 48 6.72 8.46 -35.71
N THR A 49 5.97 9.44 -36.23
CA THR A 49 6.42 10.24 -37.39
C THR A 49 7.64 11.08 -37.04
N PHE A 50 7.64 11.70 -35.85
CA PHE A 50 8.81 12.42 -35.35
C PHE A 50 10.02 11.50 -35.21
N PHE A 51 9.85 10.31 -34.63
CA PHE A 51 10.92 9.31 -34.49
C PHE A 51 11.51 8.87 -35.84
N LEU A 52 10.67 8.65 -36.84
CA LEU A 52 11.11 8.32 -38.19
C LEU A 52 11.85 9.49 -38.87
N CYS A 53 11.49 10.74 -38.56
CA CYS A 53 12.27 11.90 -38.97
C CYS A 53 13.64 11.97 -38.26
N CYS A 54 13.70 11.66 -36.96
CA CYS A 54 14.95 11.64 -36.19
C CYS A 54 15.96 10.62 -36.72
N THR A 55 15.50 9.48 -37.23
CA THR A 55 16.38 8.46 -37.85
C THR A 55 16.70 8.74 -39.32
N GLY A 56 16.10 9.80 -39.90
CA GLY A 56 16.22 10.12 -41.31
C GLY A 56 15.59 9.07 -42.24
N ILE A 57 14.64 8.26 -41.75
CA ILE A 57 13.79 7.41 -42.59
C ILE A 57 12.81 8.31 -43.36
N LEU A 58 12.23 9.28 -42.67
CA LEU A 58 11.37 10.30 -43.27
C LEU A 58 12.11 11.63 -43.34
N LYS A 59 11.97 12.31 -44.48
CA LYS A 59 12.43 13.70 -44.65
C LYS A 59 11.26 14.64 -44.34
N PRO A 60 11.40 15.60 -43.41
CA PRO A 60 10.37 16.60 -43.18
C PRO A 60 10.14 17.43 -44.45
N GLN A 61 8.89 17.82 -44.69
CA GLN A 61 8.51 18.66 -45.84
C GLN A 61 8.96 20.11 -45.65
N LYS A 62 8.95 20.60 -44.39
CA LYS A 62 9.45 21.91 -43.98
C LYS A 62 10.15 21.80 -42.62
N GLY A 63 11.01 22.77 -42.32
CA GLY A 63 11.80 22.81 -41.09
C GLY A 63 13.14 22.09 -41.20
N HIS A 64 13.90 22.10 -40.12
CA HIS A 64 15.29 21.63 -40.07
C HIS A 64 15.53 20.72 -38.87
N LEU A 65 16.34 19.67 -39.08
CA LEU A 65 16.81 18.77 -38.05
C LEU A 65 18.33 18.89 -37.91
N PHE A 66 18.83 18.88 -36.69
CA PHE A 66 20.25 18.96 -36.38
C PHE A 66 20.65 17.84 -35.41
N PHE A 67 21.77 17.17 -35.69
CA PHE A 67 22.39 16.19 -34.80
C PHE A 67 23.77 16.70 -34.40
N LYS A 68 24.03 16.82 -33.10
CA LYS A 68 25.27 17.41 -32.53
C LYS A 68 25.63 18.75 -33.18
N GLY A 69 24.61 19.59 -33.42
CA GLY A 69 24.75 20.92 -34.04
C GLY A 69 24.92 20.93 -35.56
N LYS A 70 24.99 19.78 -36.23
CA LYS A 70 25.09 19.67 -37.69
C LYS A 70 23.72 19.38 -38.30
N GLU A 71 23.30 20.17 -39.29
CA GLU A 71 22.04 19.95 -40.00
C GLU A 71 22.05 18.63 -40.77
N TYR A 72 20.89 17.97 -40.85
CA TYR A 72 20.71 16.70 -41.54
C TYR A 72 20.92 16.89 -43.05
N ALA A 73 21.83 16.11 -43.62
CA ALA A 73 21.95 15.92 -45.06
C ALA A 73 21.32 14.59 -45.46
N TYR A 74 20.48 14.61 -46.49
CA TYR A 74 19.71 13.44 -46.95
C TYR A 74 20.39 12.70 -48.11
N ASP A 75 21.73 12.79 -48.21
CA ASP A 75 22.51 11.95 -49.10
C ASP A 75 22.86 10.61 -48.41
N LYS A 76 23.21 9.61 -49.22
CA LYS A 76 23.46 8.24 -48.74
C LYS A 76 24.52 8.17 -47.63
N LYS A 77 25.62 8.92 -47.74
CA LYS A 77 26.73 8.85 -46.79
C LYS A 77 26.35 9.45 -45.45
N SER A 78 25.72 10.63 -45.48
CA SER A 78 25.28 11.33 -44.27
C SER A 78 24.18 10.57 -43.52
N LEU A 79 23.25 9.93 -44.23
CA LEU A 79 22.20 9.12 -43.61
C LEU A 79 22.75 7.82 -42.98
N LEU A 80 23.76 7.19 -43.59
CA LEU A 80 24.42 6.03 -42.99
C LEU A 80 25.15 6.40 -41.69
N ASP A 81 25.87 7.53 -41.68
CA ASP A 81 26.52 8.06 -40.48
C ASP A 81 25.50 8.37 -39.38
N LEU A 82 24.40 9.05 -39.72
CA LEU A 82 23.31 9.35 -38.79
C LEU A 82 22.68 8.09 -38.20
N ARG A 83 22.31 7.12 -39.04
CA ARG A 83 21.63 5.87 -38.60
C ARG A 83 22.52 4.96 -37.78
N SER A 84 23.85 5.09 -37.91
CA SER A 84 24.80 4.44 -37.00
C SER A 84 24.76 5.02 -35.59
N LYS A 85 24.27 6.26 -35.42
CA LYS A 85 24.26 7.00 -34.15
C LYS A 85 22.87 7.20 -33.56
N VAL A 86 21.81 7.13 -34.37
CA VAL A 86 20.42 7.28 -33.94
C VAL A 86 19.66 6.02 -34.33
N GLY A 87 19.46 5.14 -33.36
CA GLY A 87 18.75 3.88 -33.52
C GLY A 87 17.28 3.98 -33.12
N ILE A 88 16.43 3.13 -33.71
CA ILE A 88 15.02 3.00 -33.36
C ILE A 88 14.67 1.52 -33.13
N VAL A 89 13.96 1.25 -32.04
CA VAL A 89 13.32 -0.04 -31.77
C VAL A 89 11.83 0.15 -31.95
N PHE A 90 11.24 -0.61 -32.87
CA PHE A 90 9.83 -0.48 -33.21
C PHE A 90 8.91 -1.13 -32.16
N GLN A 91 7.66 -0.67 -32.14
CA GLN A 91 6.60 -1.21 -31.28
C GLN A 91 6.38 -2.71 -31.53
N ASP A 92 6.28 -3.10 -32.80
CA ASP A 92 6.22 -4.51 -33.20
C ASP A 92 7.61 -5.01 -33.61
N PRO A 93 8.22 -5.95 -32.86
CA PRO A 93 9.50 -6.55 -33.21
C PRO A 93 9.50 -7.22 -34.60
N ASP A 94 8.37 -7.74 -35.08
CA ASP A 94 8.29 -8.42 -36.37
C ASP A 94 8.41 -7.45 -37.57
N ASN A 95 8.24 -6.14 -37.34
CA ASN A 95 8.56 -5.11 -38.34
C ASN A 95 10.07 -4.82 -38.43
N GLN A 96 10.87 -5.29 -37.47
CA GLN A 96 12.31 -5.05 -37.41
C GLN A 96 13.12 -6.33 -37.70
N LEU A 97 12.72 -7.47 -37.14
CA LEU A 97 13.50 -8.71 -37.19
C LEU A 97 13.23 -9.50 -38.47
N PHE A 98 14.27 -9.75 -39.29
CA PHE A 98 14.09 -10.45 -40.59
C PHE A 98 15.13 -11.54 -40.90
N SER A 99 16.20 -11.67 -40.12
CA SER A 99 17.28 -12.64 -40.37
C SER A 99 16.92 -14.05 -39.91
N ALA A 100 17.64 -15.04 -40.45
CA ALA A 100 17.36 -16.46 -40.18
C ALA A 100 17.74 -16.92 -38.76
N SER A 101 18.57 -16.16 -38.03
CA SER A 101 18.97 -16.46 -36.65
C SER A 101 19.26 -15.19 -35.86
N VAL A 102 19.14 -15.27 -34.53
CA VAL A 102 19.42 -14.14 -33.61
C VAL A 102 20.84 -13.59 -33.77
N TYR A 103 21.84 -14.47 -33.86
CA TYR A 103 23.22 -14.03 -34.08
C TYR A 103 23.41 -13.25 -35.38
N GLN A 104 22.78 -13.72 -36.47
CA GLN A 104 22.84 -13.04 -37.77
C GLN A 104 22.11 -11.70 -37.74
N GLU A 105 20.98 -11.63 -37.04
CA GLU A 105 20.24 -10.40 -36.85
C GLU A 105 21.12 -9.33 -36.19
N ILE A 106 21.69 -9.64 -35.02
CA ILE A 106 22.54 -8.69 -34.28
C ILE A 106 23.82 -8.35 -35.05
N SER A 107 24.33 -9.26 -35.88
CA SER A 107 25.50 -8.97 -36.72
C SER A 107 25.18 -8.01 -37.88
N PHE A 108 23.92 -7.88 -38.29
CA PHE A 108 23.54 -7.21 -39.53
C PHE A 108 23.92 -5.72 -39.52
N GLY A 109 23.51 -4.98 -38.49
CA GLY A 109 23.77 -3.54 -38.38
C GLY A 109 25.27 -3.22 -38.41
N ILE A 110 26.05 -3.83 -37.52
CA ILE A 110 27.48 -3.54 -37.37
C ILE A 110 28.30 -3.93 -38.61
N LEU A 111 27.96 -5.03 -39.29
CA LEU A 111 28.63 -5.42 -40.54
C LEU A 111 28.34 -4.42 -41.68
N ASN A 112 27.13 -3.87 -41.73
CA ASN A 112 26.76 -2.86 -42.72
C ASN A 112 27.46 -1.51 -42.50
N LEU A 113 27.98 -1.25 -41.29
CA LEU A 113 28.86 -0.11 -41.02
C LEU A 113 30.29 -0.32 -41.54
N GLY A 114 30.60 -1.51 -42.08
CA GLY A 114 31.91 -1.85 -42.63
C GLY A 114 32.92 -2.33 -41.59
N VAL A 115 32.46 -2.68 -40.38
CA VAL A 115 33.31 -3.30 -39.34
C VAL A 115 33.76 -4.69 -39.80
N SER A 116 35.00 -5.07 -39.47
CA SER A 116 35.54 -6.37 -39.86
C SER A 116 34.75 -7.53 -39.23
N PRO A 117 34.61 -8.69 -39.90
CA PRO A 117 33.89 -9.85 -39.33
C PRO A 117 34.43 -10.28 -37.96
N GLU A 118 35.74 -10.19 -37.74
CA GLU A 118 36.38 -10.56 -36.48
C GLU A 118 36.01 -9.60 -35.33
N GLU A 119 35.94 -8.30 -35.60
CA GLU A 119 35.52 -7.29 -34.63
C GLU A 119 34.02 -7.35 -34.39
N ALA A 120 33.22 -7.45 -35.46
CA ALA A 120 31.78 -7.61 -35.39
C ALA A 120 31.41 -8.81 -34.52
N LYS A 121 32.08 -9.96 -34.71
CA LYS A 121 31.88 -11.14 -33.88
C LYS A 121 32.11 -10.86 -32.39
N LYS A 122 33.14 -10.09 -32.03
CA LYS A 122 33.43 -9.75 -30.63
C LYS A 122 32.33 -8.85 -30.04
N GLU A 123 31.88 -7.85 -30.78
CA GLU A 123 30.82 -6.94 -30.34
C GLU A 123 29.47 -7.66 -30.21
N VAL A 124 29.13 -8.52 -31.16
CA VAL A 124 27.91 -9.33 -31.12
C VAL A 124 27.88 -10.24 -29.90
N GLU A 125 28.98 -10.96 -29.60
CA GLU A 125 29.02 -11.82 -28.39
C GLU A 125 28.93 -10.99 -27.10
N LYS A 126 29.58 -9.82 -27.04
CA LYS A 126 29.46 -8.92 -25.88
C LYS A 126 28.01 -8.49 -25.63
N VAL A 127 27.29 -8.07 -26.68
CA VAL A 127 25.89 -7.66 -26.56
C VAL A 127 24.98 -8.84 -26.21
N ILE A 128 25.27 -10.03 -26.77
CA ILE A 128 24.55 -11.25 -26.46
C ILE A 128 24.65 -11.59 -24.96
N ASP A 129 25.86 -11.51 -24.41
CA ASP A 129 26.09 -11.78 -23.00
C ASP A 129 25.51 -10.66 -22.12
N TYR A 130 25.67 -9.39 -22.52
CA TYR A 130 25.15 -8.23 -21.80
C TYR A 130 23.63 -8.24 -21.63
N LEU A 131 22.89 -8.68 -22.66
CA LEU A 131 21.43 -8.78 -22.63
C LEU A 131 20.91 -10.17 -22.23
N GLU A 132 21.80 -11.06 -21.77
CA GLU A 132 21.50 -12.42 -21.34
C GLU A 132 20.76 -13.28 -22.38
N ILE A 133 21.00 -13.03 -23.68
CA ILE A 133 20.33 -13.71 -24.80
C ILE A 133 21.10 -14.93 -25.32
N THR A 134 22.23 -15.28 -24.67
CA THR A 134 23.07 -16.44 -24.97
C THR A 134 22.29 -17.75 -25.18
N PRO A 135 21.24 -18.10 -24.39
CA PRO A 135 20.51 -19.36 -24.54
C PRO A 135 19.78 -19.54 -25.88
N PHE A 136 19.54 -18.45 -26.62
CA PHE A 136 18.80 -18.50 -27.87
C PHE A 136 19.49 -17.81 -29.06
N ARG A 137 20.79 -17.49 -28.95
CA ARG A 137 21.55 -16.83 -30.02
C ARG A 137 21.55 -17.54 -31.38
N HIS A 138 21.33 -18.86 -31.42
CA HIS A 138 21.26 -19.64 -32.66
C HIS A 138 19.83 -20.02 -33.08
N LYS A 139 18.82 -19.58 -32.33
CA LYS A 139 17.43 -19.84 -32.69
C LYS A 139 17.00 -18.94 -33.86
N PRO A 140 16.05 -19.40 -34.69
CA PRO A 140 15.37 -18.53 -35.64
C PRO A 140 14.61 -17.41 -34.92
N THR A 141 14.67 -16.19 -35.44
CA THR A 141 14.02 -14.99 -34.88
C THR A 141 12.50 -15.16 -34.76
N HIS A 142 11.86 -15.78 -35.77
CA HIS A 142 10.42 -16.06 -35.77
C HIS A 142 9.98 -17.07 -34.70
N ALA A 143 10.89 -17.87 -34.16
CA ALA A 143 10.60 -18.90 -33.16
C ALA A 143 10.72 -18.37 -31.70
N LEU A 144 11.07 -17.10 -31.53
CA LEU A 144 11.19 -16.45 -30.21
C LEU A 144 9.82 -16.02 -29.67
N SER A 145 9.71 -15.94 -28.34
CA SER A 145 8.57 -15.27 -27.69
C SER A 145 8.60 -13.75 -27.95
N GLY A 146 7.47 -13.05 -27.78
CA GLY A 146 7.40 -11.59 -27.99
C GLY A 146 8.43 -10.80 -27.16
N GLY A 147 8.61 -11.16 -25.88
CA GLY A 147 9.62 -10.54 -25.02
C GLY A 147 11.06 -10.84 -25.45
N GLN A 148 11.35 -12.08 -25.89
CA GLN A 148 12.65 -12.43 -26.45
C GLN A 148 12.93 -11.66 -27.75
N LYS A 149 11.94 -11.52 -28.63
CA LYS A 149 12.06 -10.71 -29.83
C LYS A 149 12.42 -9.27 -29.48
N LYS A 150 11.75 -8.67 -28.49
CA LYS A 150 12.05 -7.30 -28.04
C LYS A 150 13.49 -7.16 -27.54
N GLN A 151 14.03 -8.12 -26.77
CA GLN A 151 15.46 -8.11 -26.40
C GLN A 151 16.37 -8.13 -27.61
N VAL A 152 16.08 -8.97 -28.60
CA VAL A 152 16.89 -9.08 -29.81
C VAL A 152 16.78 -7.80 -30.65
N SER A 153 15.61 -7.19 -30.77
CA SER A 153 15.44 -5.89 -31.46
C SER A 153 16.24 -4.78 -30.79
N ILE A 154 16.34 -4.80 -29.47
CA ILE A 154 17.17 -3.86 -28.72
C ILE A 154 18.67 -4.17 -28.94
N ALA A 155 19.06 -5.44 -28.91
CA ALA A 155 20.43 -5.91 -29.15
C ALA A 155 20.95 -5.50 -30.54
N ASP A 156 20.11 -5.67 -31.56
CA ASP A 156 20.36 -5.32 -32.97
C ASP A 156 20.72 -3.84 -33.15
N ILE A 157 20.16 -2.96 -32.33
CA ILE A 157 20.51 -1.53 -32.33
C ILE A 157 21.74 -1.25 -31.47
N LEU A 158 21.82 -1.85 -30.28
CA LEU A 158 22.87 -1.55 -29.30
C LEU A 158 24.28 -1.91 -29.80
N VAL A 159 24.41 -3.00 -30.57
CA VAL A 159 25.68 -3.46 -31.15
C VAL A 159 26.38 -2.42 -32.03
N MET A 160 25.64 -1.45 -32.57
CA MET A 160 26.19 -0.36 -33.39
C MET A 160 26.79 0.79 -32.57
N HIS A 161 26.70 0.74 -31.23
CA HIS A 161 27.14 1.80 -30.32
C HIS A 161 26.49 3.17 -30.64
N PRO A 162 25.15 3.25 -30.58
CA PRO A 162 24.42 4.48 -30.87
C PRO A 162 24.64 5.55 -29.79
N ASP A 163 24.50 6.82 -30.18
CA ASP A 163 24.45 7.94 -29.23
C ASP A 163 23.02 8.17 -28.70
N ILE A 164 22.01 7.87 -29.53
CA ILE A 164 20.58 8.00 -29.22
C ILE A 164 19.88 6.68 -29.56
N ILE A 165 19.07 6.17 -28.63
CA ILE A 165 18.12 5.09 -28.89
C ILE A 165 16.70 5.61 -28.69
N ILE A 166 15.86 5.37 -29.69
CA ILE A 166 14.43 5.65 -29.65
C ILE A 166 13.70 4.32 -29.47
N LEU A 167 12.83 4.25 -28.47
CA LEU A 167 12.03 3.08 -28.15
C LEU A 167 10.56 3.44 -28.36
N ASP A 168 9.94 2.92 -29.41
CA ASP A 168 8.51 3.14 -29.67
C ASP A 168 7.71 2.07 -28.92
N GLU A 169 7.18 2.40 -27.74
CA GLU A 169 6.40 1.51 -26.87
C GLU A 169 7.06 0.13 -26.64
N PRO A 170 8.24 0.09 -26.02
CA PRO A 170 9.04 -1.15 -25.92
C PRO A 170 8.40 -2.21 -25.03
N ALA A 171 7.55 -1.83 -24.08
CA ALA A 171 6.85 -2.75 -23.17
C ALA A 171 5.43 -3.14 -23.61
N ALA A 172 4.96 -2.65 -24.77
CA ALA A 172 3.62 -2.96 -25.25
C ALA A 172 3.44 -4.48 -25.46
N ALA A 173 2.28 -5.00 -25.03
CA ALA A 173 1.89 -6.41 -25.16
C ALA A 173 2.86 -7.43 -24.51
N LEU A 174 3.70 -6.99 -23.55
CA LEU A 174 4.55 -7.87 -22.74
C LEU A 174 3.88 -8.25 -21.42
N ASP A 175 4.18 -9.45 -20.93
CA ASP A 175 3.85 -9.83 -19.56
C ASP A 175 4.76 -9.09 -18.54
N PRO A 176 4.37 -9.03 -17.25
CA PRO A 176 5.13 -8.28 -16.24
C PRO A 176 6.62 -8.66 -16.14
N LYS A 177 6.96 -9.94 -16.34
CA LYS A 177 8.34 -10.42 -16.27
C LYS A 177 9.18 -9.83 -17.41
N HIS A 178 8.66 -9.86 -18.64
CA HIS A 178 9.37 -9.31 -19.78
C HIS A 178 9.39 -7.77 -19.77
N THR A 179 8.36 -7.12 -19.23
CA THR A 179 8.37 -5.66 -19.01
C THR A 179 9.50 -5.24 -18.06
N GLN A 180 9.65 -5.92 -16.92
CA GLN A 180 10.75 -5.64 -15.98
C GLN A 180 12.12 -5.81 -16.62
N MET A 181 12.29 -6.88 -17.41
CA MET A 181 13.53 -7.15 -18.14
C MET A 181 13.84 -6.05 -19.17
N VAL A 182 12.85 -5.60 -19.96
CA VAL A 182 13.04 -4.50 -20.91
C VAL A 182 13.40 -3.20 -20.18
N ASN A 183 12.71 -2.89 -19.08
CA ASN A 183 13.01 -1.70 -18.28
C ASN A 183 14.43 -1.75 -17.71
N HIS A 184 14.87 -2.90 -17.22
CA HIS A 184 16.25 -3.08 -16.75
C HIS A 184 17.28 -2.81 -17.85
N ILE A 185 17.05 -3.36 -19.05
CA ILE A 185 17.92 -3.11 -20.21
C ILE A 185 18.00 -1.61 -20.52
N VAL A 186 16.86 -0.92 -20.49
CA VAL A 186 16.81 0.54 -20.71
C VAL A 186 17.61 1.28 -19.66
N ASP A 187 17.50 0.91 -18.38
CA ASP A 187 18.26 1.54 -17.30
C ASP A 187 19.76 1.38 -17.54
N GLN A 188 20.23 0.18 -17.89
CA GLN A 188 21.65 -0.05 -18.16
C GLN A 188 22.17 0.77 -19.36
N MET A 189 21.35 1.00 -20.40
CA MET A 189 21.71 1.88 -21.51
C MET A 189 21.93 3.32 -21.06
N THR A 190 21.07 3.80 -20.17
CA THR A 190 21.13 5.17 -19.67
C THR A 190 22.33 5.37 -18.76
N GLU A 191 22.68 4.37 -17.94
CA GLU A 191 23.90 4.33 -17.13
C GLU A 191 25.18 4.37 -18.00
N ALA A 192 25.13 3.77 -19.20
CA ALA A 192 26.20 3.84 -20.19
C ALA A 192 26.30 5.21 -20.90
N GLY A 193 25.40 6.17 -20.58
CA GLY A 193 25.41 7.53 -21.11
C GLY A 193 24.73 7.70 -22.47
N ILE A 194 23.97 6.69 -22.92
CA ILE A 194 23.16 6.76 -24.14
C ILE A 194 21.93 7.66 -23.88
N THR A 195 21.60 8.56 -24.79
CA THR A 195 20.34 9.31 -24.73
C THR A 195 19.18 8.38 -25.13
N VAL A 196 18.16 8.26 -24.28
CA VAL A 196 17.01 7.39 -24.57
C VAL A 196 15.73 8.21 -24.70
N LEU A 197 15.06 8.10 -25.85
CA LEU A 197 13.70 8.59 -26.05
C LEU A 197 12.76 7.39 -26.02
N MET A 198 11.77 7.38 -25.13
CA MET A 198 10.81 6.30 -25.04
C MET A 198 9.38 6.82 -25.22
N ALA A 199 8.67 6.32 -26.23
CA ALA A 199 7.22 6.46 -26.24
C ALA A 199 6.58 5.46 -25.29
N THR A 200 5.67 5.94 -24.45
CA THR A 200 4.91 5.10 -23.53
C THR A 200 3.55 5.72 -23.24
N HIS A 201 2.59 4.84 -22.92
CA HIS A 201 1.28 5.20 -22.40
C HIS A 201 1.18 5.02 -20.89
N ASP A 202 2.19 4.39 -20.27
CA ASP A 202 2.26 4.22 -18.83
C ASP A 202 2.76 5.52 -18.18
N VAL A 203 1.82 6.24 -17.57
CA VAL A 203 2.09 7.51 -16.90
C VAL A 203 2.93 7.31 -15.65
N ASP A 204 2.68 6.28 -14.86
CA ASP A 204 3.42 6.02 -13.62
C ASP A 204 4.88 5.68 -13.92
N TYR A 205 5.11 4.82 -14.91
CA TYR A 205 6.46 4.50 -15.37
C TYR A 205 7.19 5.72 -15.94
N ALA A 206 6.52 6.50 -16.81
CA ALA A 206 7.09 7.73 -17.36
C ALA A 206 7.44 8.74 -16.25
N TYR A 207 6.57 8.86 -15.25
CA TYR A 207 6.77 9.74 -14.11
C TYR A 207 7.93 9.29 -13.23
N GLU A 208 8.12 8.00 -13.02
CA GLU A 208 9.23 7.48 -12.23
C GLU A 208 10.57 7.62 -12.98
N TRP A 209 10.65 7.06 -14.19
CA TRP A 209 11.90 6.79 -14.91
C TRP A 209 12.52 8.02 -15.58
N ALA A 210 11.71 8.91 -16.17
CA ALA A 210 12.21 9.93 -17.09
C ALA A 210 12.81 11.17 -16.39
N ASP A 211 13.87 11.74 -16.96
CA ASP A 211 14.39 13.05 -16.52
C ASP A 211 13.53 14.19 -17.08
N GLU A 212 13.03 14.02 -18.31
CA GLU A 212 12.17 14.96 -19.01
C GLU A 212 10.98 14.23 -19.67
N VAL A 213 9.82 14.90 -19.71
CA VAL A 213 8.61 14.41 -20.38
C VAL A 213 8.22 15.40 -21.47
N ILE A 214 7.86 14.87 -22.63
CA ILE A 214 7.35 15.64 -23.77
C ILE A 214 5.94 15.16 -24.08
N LEU A 215 4.97 16.08 -24.02
CA LEU A 215 3.58 15.82 -24.40
C LEU A 215 3.34 16.26 -25.84
N PHE A 216 3.02 15.29 -26.69
CA PHE A 216 2.62 15.49 -28.08
C PHE A 216 1.10 15.60 -28.21
N HIS A 217 0.65 16.61 -28.94
CA HIS A 217 -0.75 16.81 -29.28
C HIS A 217 -0.86 17.42 -30.68
N GLU A 218 -1.64 16.78 -31.57
CA GLU A 218 -1.92 17.26 -32.94
C GLU A 218 -0.66 17.70 -33.73
N GLY A 219 0.41 16.89 -33.68
CA GLY A 219 1.64 17.14 -34.42
C GLY A 219 2.54 18.25 -33.84
N LYS A 220 2.27 18.70 -32.61
CA LYS A 220 3.03 19.72 -31.88
C LYS A 220 3.47 19.23 -30.51
N VAL A 221 4.49 19.88 -29.95
CA VAL A 221 4.85 19.76 -28.54
C VAL A 221 3.95 20.69 -27.74
N LEU A 222 3.06 20.11 -26.94
CA LEU A 222 2.14 20.84 -26.06
C LEU A 222 2.85 21.30 -24.80
N LEU A 223 3.71 20.44 -24.24
CA LEU A 223 4.48 20.73 -23.04
C LEU A 223 5.76 19.89 -23.03
N HIS A 224 6.84 20.48 -22.53
CA HIS A 224 8.14 19.84 -22.35
C HIS A 224 8.76 20.35 -21.05
N GLY A 225 9.18 19.46 -20.16
CA GLY A 225 9.80 19.83 -18.89
C GLY A 225 10.08 18.62 -18.01
N SER A 226 10.38 18.85 -16.73
CA SER A 226 10.51 17.75 -15.78
C SER A 226 9.16 17.06 -15.55
N PRO A 227 9.14 15.76 -15.19
CA PRO A 227 7.87 15.06 -14.97
C PRO A 227 6.97 15.75 -13.95
N SER A 228 7.52 16.27 -12.84
CA SER A 228 6.73 17.01 -11.86
C SER A 228 6.08 18.28 -12.44
N GLN A 229 6.79 19.02 -13.32
CA GLN A 229 6.22 20.19 -14.00
C GLN A 229 5.11 19.79 -14.97
N VAL A 230 5.29 18.69 -15.69
CA VAL A 230 4.35 18.21 -16.70
C VAL A 230 3.08 17.66 -16.07
N PHE A 231 3.22 16.71 -15.15
CA PHE A 231 2.08 15.98 -14.59
C PHE A 231 1.31 16.74 -13.52
N SER A 232 1.88 17.80 -12.91
CA SER A 232 1.13 18.69 -12.02
C SER A 232 0.16 19.61 -12.77
N ASN A 233 0.29 19.74 -14.10
CA ASN A 233 -0.56 20.62 -14.90
C ASN A 233 -1.83 19.91 -15.37
N LYS A 234 -2.81 19.81 -14.47
CA LYS A 234 -4.10 19.13 -14.72
C LYS A 234 -4.86 19.67 -15.95
N ARG A 235 -4.74 20.98 -16.23
CA ARG A 235 -5.37 21.60 -17.40
C ARG A 235 -4.78 21.10 -18.72
N ILE A 236 -3.47 20.91 -18.79
CA ILE A 236 -2.82 20.37 -19.98
C ILE A 236 -3.08 18.87 -20.10
N LEU A 237 -3.01 18.13 -18.99
CA LEU A 237 -3.33 16.70 -19.00
C LEU A 237 -4.74 16.42 -19.50
N SER A 238 -5.74 17.21 -19.08
CA SER A 238 -7.13 17.08 -19.57
C SER A 238 -7.34 17.42 -21.06
N GLN A 239 -6.40 18.09 -21.71
CA GLN A 239 -6.40 18.26 -23.18
C GLN A 239 -5.79 17.05 -23.90
N THR A 240 -5.22 16.12 -23.14
CA THR A 240 -4.68 14.85 -23.60
C THR A 240 -5.52 13.70 -23.03
N ASN A 241 -5.36 12.49 -23.58
CA ASN A 241 -5.98 11.29 -23.01
C ASN A 241 -5.09 10.67 -21.92
N LEU A 242 -4.49 11.49 -21.06
CA LEU A 242 -3.59 11.06 -20.00
C LEU A 242 -4.18 11.41 -18.64
N GLU A 243 -4.08 10.49 -17.71
CA GLU A 243 -4.38 10.70 -16.29
C GLU A 243 -3.12 11.12 -15.54
N PRO A 244 -3.23 11.79 -14.38
CA PRO A 244 -2.07 12.05 -13.52
C PRO A 244 -1.52 10.73 -12.91
N PRO A 245 -0.21 10.67 -12.58
CA PRO A 245 0.39 9.52 -11.90
C PRO A 245 -0.29 9.24 -10.56
N ALA A 246 -0.52 7.97 -10.24
CA ALA A 246 -1.20 7.54 -9.02
C ALA A 246 -0.46 7.99 -7.75
N VAL A 247 0.87 7.93 -7.77
CA VAL A 247 1.72 8.41 -6.66
C VAL A 247 1.51 9.90 -6.38
N LEU A 248 1.37 10.72 -7.43
CA LEU A 248 1.19 12.16 -7.30
C LEU A 248 -0.20 12.47 -6.72
N GLU A 249 -1.25 11.82 -7.24
CA GLU A 249 -2.61 11.99 -6.70
C GLU A 249 -2.70 11.59 -5.23
N LEU A 250 -2.10 10.45 -4.87
CA LEU A 250 -2.12 9.96 -3.50
C LEU A 250 -1.34 10.89 -2.58
N PHE A 251 -0.14 11.34 -2.97
CA PHE A 251 0.66 12.29 -2.20
C PHE A 251 -0.09 13.61 -1.98
N GLU A 252 -0.71 14.18 -3.01
CA GLU A 252 -1.54 15.38 -2.88
C GLU A 252 -2.72 15.17 -1.94
N SER A 253 -3.38 14.00 -2.00
CA SER A 253 -4.50 13.64 -1.13
C SER A 253 -4.07 13.55 0.33
N LEU A 254 -2.93 12.89 0.61
CA LEU A 254 -2.35 12.78 1.94
C LEU A 254 -1.93 14.14 2.51
N CYS A 255 -1.34 15.01 1.68
CA CYS A 255 -1.03 16.38 2.07
C CYS A 255 -2.28 17.20 2.38
N ARG A 256 -3.33 17.10 1.55
CA ARG A 256 -4.62 17.79 1.76
C ARG A 256 -5.30 17.34 3.06
N LYS A 257 -5.16 16.07 3.44
CA LYS A 257 -5.67 15.52 4.71
C LYS A 257 -4.76 15.84 5.91
N GLY A 258 -3.63 16.51 5.71
CA GLY A 258 -2.67 16.86 6.77
C GLY A 258 -1.88 15.68 7.31
N ILE A 259 -1.90 14.53 6.61
CA ILE A 259 -1.16 13.32 6.98
C ILE A 259 0.32 13.49 6.63
N LEU A 260 0.60 14.04 5.45
CA LEU A 260 1.94 14.43 5.02
C LEU A 260 2.08 15.96 4.96
N LYS A 261 3.31 16.46 5.17
CA LYS A 261 3.60 17.90 5.05
C LYS A 261 3.71 18.28 3.58
N ALA A 262 3.02 19.33 3.16
CA ALA A 262 3.13 19.89 1.81
C ALA A 262 4.52 20.47 1.47
N SER A 263 5.43 20.56 2.44
CA SER A 263 6.83 20.96 2.25
C SER A 263 7.75 19.79 1.85
N LEU A 264 7.26 18.54 1.88
CA LEU A 264 8.03 17.39 1.41
C LEU A 264 8.25 17.49 -0.09
N GLU A 265 9.38 16.93 -0.54
CA GLU A 265 9.62 16.76 -1.97
C GLU A 265 8.56 15.83 -2.57
N ILE A 266 8.17 16.10 -3.81
CA ILE A 266 7.12 15.31 -4.47
C ILE A 266 7.70 13.92 -4.79
N PRO A 267 7.12 12.83 -4.27
CA PRO A 267 7.65 11.49 -4.48
C PRO A 267 7.50 11.07 -5.93
N ARG A 268 8.56 10.49 -6.50
CA ARG A 268 8.63 10.06 -7.90
C ARG A 268 8.05 8.67 -8.15
N ASN A 269 7.87 7.87 -7.10
CA ASN A 269 7.32 6.53 -7.15
C ASN A 269 6.65 6.15 -5.82
N LEU A 270 5.91 5.05 -5.83
CA LEU A 270 5.17 4.58 -4.65
C LEU A 270 6.10 4.20 -3.49
N LYS A 271 7.31 3.73 -3.76
CA LYS A 271 8.28 3.35 -2.72
C LYS A 271 8.77 4.54 -1.90
N THR A 272 9.09 5.67 -2.55
CA THR A 272 9.45 6.91 -1.84
C THR A 272 8.25 7.46 -1.06
N LEU A 273 7.04 7.35 -1.61
CA LEU A 273 5.84 7.73 -0.88
C LEU A 273 5.62 6.84 0.36
N GLU A 274 5.83 5.53 0.22
CA GLU A 274 5.78 4.57 1.33
C GLU A 274 6.80 4.94 2.41
N GLN A 275 8.04 5.29 2.05
CA GLN A 275 9.03 5.79 3.01
C GLN A 275 8.55 7.04 3.74
N TYR A 276 7.92 8.00 3.03
CA TYR A 276 7.33 9.16 3.70
C TYR A 276 6.25 8.74 4.68
N ILE A 277 5.45 7.72 4.36
CA ILE A 277 4.39 7.18 5.23
C ILE A 277 4.98 6.40 6.41
N GLU A 278 6.06 5.65 6.23
CA GLU A 278 6.80 4.97 7.30
C GLU A 278 7.45 5.99 8.26
N GLU A 279 7.97 7.09 7.70
CA GLU A 279 8.52 8.22 8.46
C GLU A 279 7.45 9.09 9.11
N ILE A 280 6.18 8.94 8.73
CA ILE A 280 5.10 9.29 9.63
C ILE A 280 5.28 8.34 10.79
N LYS A 281 5.97 8.83 11.83
CA LYS A 281 5.63 8.46 13.19
C LYS A 281 4.12 8.64 13.24
N LEU A 282 3.37 7.56 13.10
CA LEU A 282 1.95 7.47 13.44
C LEU A 282 1.97 7.87 14.89
N ASN A 283 1.92 9.17 15.14
CA ASN A 283 2.29 9.76 16.41
C ASN A 283 1.25 9.17 17.34
N PRO A 284 1.61 8.22 18.23
CA PRO A 284 0.65 7.73 19.18
C PRO A 284 0.20 8.90 20.04
N HIS A 285 1.03 9.95 20.15
CA HIS A 285 0.72 11.27 20.65
C HIS A 285 -0.05 12.15 19.65
N TYR A 286 -1.31 12.36 19.94
CA TYR A 286 -2.12 13.37 19.30
C TYR A 286 -2.17 14.62 20.20
N GLY A 287 -1.34 15.64 19.90
CA GLY A 287 -1.13 16.78 20.82
C GLY A 287 -0.40 17.99 20.21
N GLY A 288 -0.68 19.21 20.70
CA GLY A 288 -0.34 20.51 20.07
C GLY A 288 1.03 21.15 20.40
N LYS A 289 1.46 22.10 19.56
CA LYS A 289 2.75 22.84 19.53
C LYS A 289 3.10 23.72 20.77
N LYS A 290 2.92 23.27 22.01
CA LYS A 290 3.36 24.05 23.19
C LYS A 290 4.74 23.57 23.67
N PRO A 291 5.70 24.48 23.93
CA PRO A 291 7.02 24.10 24.41
C PRO A 291 6.93 23.43 25.79
N VAL A 292 7.70 22.35 25.93
CA VAL A 292 7.84 21.47 27.11
C VAL A 292 8.61 22.20 28.23
N THR A 293 8.03 23.25 28.79
CA THR A 293 8.63 24.03 29.89
C THR A 293 7.74 24.16 31.12
N ALA A 294 6.55 23.53 31.13
CA ALA A 294 5.65 23.48 32.28
C ALA A 294 5.70 22.09 32.93
N GLU A 295 5.49 22.02 34.25
CA GLU A 295 5.29 20.76 34.97
C GLU A 295 4.18 19.95 34.29
N THR A 296 4.49 18.71 33.89
CA THR A 296 3.51 17.83 33.23
C THR A 296 2.67 17.14 34.29
N LYS A 297 1.35 17.14 34.09
CA LYS A 297 0.39 16.42 34.93
C LYS A 297 -0.23 15.30 34.09
N LYS A 298 0.06 14.07 34.48
CA LYS A 298 -0.23 12.87 33.70
C LYS A 298 -1.50 12.19 34.20
N ALA A 299 -2.28 11.63 33.29
CA ALA A 299 -3.48 10.87 33.62
C ALA A 299 -3.64 9.63 32.74
N ILE A 300 -4.26 8.60 33.30
CA ILE A 300 -4.80 7.46 32.56
C ILE A 300 -6.30 7.68 32.39
N LEU A 301 -6.80 7.54 31.17
CA LEU A 301 -8.23 7.42 30.90
C LEU A 301 -8.55 5.96 30.57
N ALA A 302 -9.09 5.22 31.54
CA ALA A 302 -9.58 3.87 31.33
C ALA A 302 -10.97 3.93 30.67
N VAL A 303 -11.07 3.38 29.45
CA VAL A 303 -12.31 3.41 28.66
C VAL A 303 -12.89 2.02 28.51
N SER A 304 -14.08 1.81 29.05
CA SER A 304 -14.80 0.53 28.98
C SER A 304 -16.11 0.67 28.21
N PHE A 305 -16.64 -0.43 27.66
CA PHE A 305 -18.02 -0.43 27.15
C PHE A 305 -19.02 -0.06 28.26
N GLY A 306 -18.75 -0.58 29.47
CA GLY A 306 -19.55 -0.36 30.67
C GLY A 306 -20.46 -1.53 31.00
N THR A 307 -21.02 -1.52 32.21
CA THR A 307 -22.02 -2.51 32.65
C THR A 307 -23.03 -1.88 33.60
N SER A 308 -24.26 -2.37 33.57
CA SER A 308 -25.30 -1.98 34.55
C SER A 308 -25.34 -2.89 35.77
N HIS A 309 -24.42 -3.84 35.88
CA HIS A 309 -24.35 -4.87 36.93
C HIS A 309 -23.14 -4.62 37.83
N ASN A 310 -23.38 -4.23 39.09
CA ASN A 310 -22.31 -3.86 40.02
C ASN A 310 -21.46 -5.06 40.47
N ASP A 311 -22.07 -6.24 40.60
CA ASP A 311 -21.41 -7.49 40.96
C ASP A 311 -20.27 -7.83 40.00
N THR A 312 -20.51 -7.77 38.68
CA THR A 312 -19.45 -8.01 37.69
C THR A 312 -18.54 -6.79 37.54
N ARG A 313 -19.06 -5.55 37.67
CA ARG A 313 -18.25 -4.31 37.54
C ARG A 313 -17.07 -4.30 38.50
N GLU A 314 -17.30 -4.62 39.78
CA GLU A 314 -16.30 -4.53 40.84
C GLU A 314 -15.13 -5.52 40.69
N ILE A 315 -15.42 -6.69 40.12
CA ILE A 315 -14.45 -7.77 39.93
C ILE A 315 -13.79 -7.73 38.54
N THR A 316 -14.31 -6.93 37.60
CA THR A 316 -13.77 -6.77 36.24
C THR A 316 -13.23 -5.37 35.99
N ILE A 317 -14.09 -4.40 35.66
CA ILE A 317 -13.72 -3.03 35.30
C ILE A 317 -12.93 -2.38 36.45
N ASP A 318 -13.45 -2.43 37.66
CA ASP A 318 -12.79 -1.81 38.81
C ASP A 318 -11.47 -2.55 39.15
N ALA A 319 -11.35 -3.84 38.84
CA ALA A 319 -10.12 -4.60 39.01
C ALA A 319 -9.06 -4.21 37.96
N ILE A 320 -9.44 -4.11 36.69
CA ILE A 320 -8.58 -3.63 35.60
C ILE A 320 -8.05 -2.23 35.93
N GLU A 321 -8.94 -1.34 36.37
CA GLU A 321 -8.60 0.03 36.75
C GLU A 321 -7.64 0.10 37.94
N ARG A 322 -7.81 -0.77 38.95
CA ARG A 322 -6.85 -0.90 40.07
C ARG A 322 -5.47 -1.33 39.56
N ASP A 323 -5.41 -2.36 38.72
CA ASP A 323 -4.13 -2.85 38.18
C ASP A 323 -3.40 -1.78 37.34
N MET A 324 -4.15 -0.96 36.59
CA MET A 324 -3.59 0.20 35.87
C MET A 324 -3.05 1.26 36.83
N GLN A 325 -3.80 1.60 37.88
CA GLN A 325 -3.37 2.58 38.88
C GLN A 325 -2.15 2.11 39.68
N GLU A 326 -2.06 0.82 40.00
CA GLU A 326 -0.92 0.20 40.67
C GLU A 326 0.33 0.21 39.79
N ALA A 327 0.18 -0.02 38.48
CA ALA A 327 1.29 0.04 37.52
C ALA A 327 1.78 1.47 37.24
N PHE A 328 0.92 2.48 37.44
CA PHE A 328 1.23 3.89 37.19
C PHE A 328 0.83 4.77 38.40
N PRO A 329 1.55 4.69 39.53
CA PRO A 329 1.19 5.40 40.76
C PRO A 329 1.22 6.93 40.63
N ASP A 330 2.00 7.44 39.68
CA ASP A 330 2.16 8.88 39.43
C ASP A 330 1.11 9.46 38.45
N TYR A 331 0.23 8.62 37.89
CA TYR A 331 -0.81 9.03 36.95
C TYR A 331 -2.14 9.11 37.69
N ALA A 332 -2.89 10.20 37.46
CA ALA A 332 -4.27 10.28 37.93
C ALA A 332 -5.18 9.38 37.07
N LEU A 333 -5.99 8.52 37.68
CA LEU A 333 -6.92 7.66 36.94
C LEU A 333 -8.28 8.31 36.75
N TYR A 334 -8.75 8.30 35.50
CA TYR A 334 -10.09 8.71 35.08
C TYR A 334 -10.80 7.54 34.39
N ARG A 335 -12.13 7.50 34.53
CA ARG A 335 -13.00 6.50 33.92
C ARG A 335 -13.91 7.15 32.89
N ALA A 336 -14.08 6.49 31.75
CA ALA A 336 -15.13 6.79 30.79
C ALA A 336 -15.77 5.52 30.23
N TRP A 337 -17.07 5.58 29.95
CA TRP A 337 -17.78 4.48 29.27
C TRP A 337 -18.27 4.87 27.87
N THR A 338 -18.28 3.92 26.93
CA THR A 338 -18.73 4.17 25.55
C THR A 338 -20.22 3.92 25.36
N SER A 339 -20.82 2.98 26.10
CA SER A 339 -22.24 2.63 25.92
C SER A 339 -23.20 3.67 26.52
N LYS A 340 -23.78 4.50 25.65
CA LYS A 340 -24.80 5.49 26.00
C LYS A 340 -26.02 4.87 26.68
N MET A 341 -26.40 3.66 26.28
CA MET A 341 -27.53 2.93 26.86
C MET A 341 -27.25 2.56 28.33
N ILE A 342 -26.06 2.04 28.63
CA ILE A 342 -25.66 1.67 29.99
C ILE A 342 -25.53 2.91 30.88
N ILE A 343 -24.89 3.98 30.40
CA ILE A 343 -24.77 5.26 31.13
C ILE A 343 -26.16 5.79 31.49
N LYS A 344 -27.10 5.78 30.54
CA LYS A 344 -28.48 6.20 30.76
C LYS A 344 -29.19 5.32 31.79
N LYS A 345 -29.05 3.99 31.70
CA LYS A 345 -29.65 3.02 32.62
C LYS A 345 -29.17 3.22 34.06
N LEU A 346 -27.88 3.45 34.28
CA LEU A 346 -27.34 3.74 35.62
C LEU A 346 -27.84 5.08 36.18
N LYS A 347 -27.93 6.11 35.34
CA LYS A 347 -28.45 7.40 35.75
C LYS A 347 -29.93 7.32 36.16
N GLU A 348 -30.74 6.58 35.42
CA GLU A 348 -32.18 6.43 35.69
C GLU A 348 -32.46 5.51 36.88
N ARG A 349 -31.76 4.38 36.99
CA ARG A 349 -31.99 3.36 38.03
C ARG A 349 -31.35 3.73 39.37
N ASP A 350 -30.10 4.20 39.34
CA ASP A 350 -29.26 4.33 40.53
C ASP A 350 -28.85 5.79 40.83
N ASN A 351 -29.23 6.75 39.96
CA ASN A 351 -28.78 8.14 40.01
C ASN A 351 -27.24 8.28 40.02
N VAL A 352 -26.55 7.34 39.38
CA VAL A 352 -25.09 7.34 39.22
C VAL A 352 -24.75 7.95 37.85
N HIS A 353 -23.89 8.97 37.85
CA HIS A 353 -23.37 9.55 36.62
C HIS A 353 -21.97 8.99 36.34
N VAL A 354 -21.85 8.28 35.21
CA VAL A 354 -20.57 7.86 34.66
C VAL A 354 -20.30 8.71 33.42
N PHE A 355 -19.08 9.24 33.30
CA PHE A 355 -18.70 10.05 32.16
C PHE A 355 -18.64 9.22 30.87
N ASN A 356 -19.08 9.83 29.77
CA ASN A 356 -18.62 9.42 28.45
C ASN A 356 -17.20 9.95 28.18
N VAL A 357 -16.58 9.55 27.06
CA VAL A 357 -15.20 9.93 26.72
C VAL A 357 -15.04 11.45 26.67
N ARG A 358 -15.96 12.18 26.05
CA ARG A 358 -15.90 13.66 25.95
C ARG A 358 -16.00 14.33 27.33
N GLU A 359 -16.92 13.88 28.17
CA GLU A 359 -17.09 14.40 29.53
C GLU A 359 -15.82 14.18 30.38
N ALA A 360 -15.18 13.02 30.23
CA ALA A 360 -13.92 12.72 30.92
C ALA A 360 -12.75 13.58 30.41
N MET A 361 -12.64 13.78 29.09
CA MET A 361 -11.64 14.69 28.50
C MET A 361 -11.84 16.13 28.97
N GLU A 362 -13.07 16.61 29.05
CA GLU A 362 -13.37 17.94 29.61
C GLU A 362 -13.02 18.06 31.09
N GLN A 363 -13.25 17.00 31.86
CA GLN A 363 -12.88 16.99 33.27
C GLN A 363 -11.35 17.01 33.45
N MET A 364 -10.61 16.18 32.71
CA MET A 364 -9.13 16.17 32.72
C MET A 364 -8.55 17.53 32.33
N LYS A 365 -9.15 18.19 31.33
CA LYS A 365 -8.77 19.56 30.95
C LYS A 365 -8.96 20.56 32.09
N LYS A 366 -10.10 20.49 32.82
CA LYS A 366 -10.36 21.34 33.99
C LYS A 366 -9.38 21.07 35.13
N ASP A 367 -8.99 19.82 35.29
CA ASP A 367 -8.06 19.38 36.34
C ASP A 367 -6.59 19.69 36.00
N GLY A 368 -6.33 20.30 34.83
CA GLY A 368 -5.01 20.73 34.39
C GLY A 368 -4.11 19.57 33.92
N ILE A 369 -4.70 18.44 33.50
CA ILE A 369 -3.95 17.34 32.91
C ILE A 369 -3.35 17.80 31.59
N THR A 370 -2.06 17.49 31.38
CA THR A 370 -1.32 17.84 30.16
C THR A 370 -1.13 16.64 29.25
N ASP A 371 -0.93 15.45 29.83
CA ASP A 371 -0.58 14.23 29.09
C ASP A 371 -1.57 13.12 29.45
N VAL A 372 -2.32 12.67 28.46
CA VAL A 372 -3.39 11.68 28.63
C VAL A 372 -2.97 10.37 27.99
N LEU A 373 -3.06 9.29 28.75
CA LEU A 373 -2.84 7.94 28.28
C LEU A 373 -4.18 7.19 28.31
N VAL A 374 -4.76 6.95 27.14
CA VAL A 374 -6.08 6.34 27.00
C VAL A 374 -5.92 4.83 26.84
N GLN A 375 -6.55 4.04 27.71
CA GLN A 375 -6.55 2.57 27.62
C GLN A 375 -7.95 2.04 27.38
N PRO A 376 -8.26 1.56 26.16
CA PRO A 376 -9.47 0.78 25.97
C PRO A 376 -9.37 -0.54 26.74
N THR A 377 -10.46 -0.95 27.36
CA THR A 377 -10.64 -2.33 27.85
C THR A 377 -11.33 -3.20 26.80
N HIS A 378 -11.58 -2.70 25.59
CA HIS A 378 -12.27 -3.46 24.53
C HIS A 378 -11.54 -4.76 24.17
N VAL A 379 -12.32 -5.78 23.78
CA VAL A 379 -11.76 -7.07 23.33
C VAL A 379 -11.14 -6.94 21.94
N ILE A 380 -11.72 -6.14 21.04
CA ILE A 380 -11.33 -6.03 19.64
C ILE A 380 -11.22 -4.57 19.19
N ASN A 381 -10.47 -4.33 18.10
CA ASN A 381 -10.48 -3.07 17.35
C ASN A 381 -11.76 -2.92 16.50
N GLY A 382 -12.90 -2.79 17.19
CA GLY A 382 -14.21 -2.59 16.58
C GLY A 382 -14.66 -1.13 16.59
N ILE A 383 -15.92 -0.92 16.16
CA ILE A 383 -16.56 0.40 16.06
C ILE A 383 -16.45 1.21 17.37
N GLU A 384 -16.62 0.55 18.52
CA GLU A 384 -16.51 1.19 19.84
C GLU A 384 -15.12 1.80 20.10
N ASN A 385 -14.06 1.15 19.62
CA ASN A 385 -12.70 1.65 19.76
C ASN A 385 -12.46 2.89 18.87
N ASP A 386 -12.99 2.86 17.64
CA ASP A 386 -12.86 3.95 16.68
C ASP A 386 -13.60 5.21 17.16
N LEU A 387 -14.83 5.04 17.65
CA LEU A 387 -15.62 6.14 18.23
C LEU A 387 -14.96 6.73 19.47
N MET A 388 -14.39 5.89 20.33
CA MET A 388 -13.62 6.34 21.50
C MET A 388 -12.41 7.18 21.08
N LYS A 389 -11.64 6.71 20.09
CA LYS A 389 -10.49 7.46 19.56
C LYS A 389 -10.94 8.80 18.97
N GLU A 390 -12.00 8.82 18.17
CA GLU A 390 -12.55 10.06 17.60
C GLU A 390 -12.92 11.07 18.71
N ASP A 391 -13.64 10.63 19.73
CA ASP A 391 -14.07 11.48 20.83
C ASP A 391 -12.91 12.03 21.66
N ALA A 392 -11.88 11.23 21.93
CA ALA A 392 -10.67 11.69 22.62
C ALA A 392 -9.86 12.67 21.75
N LEU A 393 -9.69 12.36 20.47
CA LEU A 393 -8.91 13.16 19.52
C LEU A 393 -9.53 14.52 19.18
N ALA A 394 -10.83 14.69 19.41
CA ALA A 394 -11.49 15.99 19.34
C ALA A 394 -10.83 17.05 20.27
N TYR A 395 -10.16 16.59 21.34
CA TYR A 395 -9.47 17.44 22.32
C TYR A 395 -7.96 17.53 22.11
N ARG A 396 -7.40 17.03 20.99
CA ARG A 396 -5.94 17.00 20.73
C ARG A 396 -5.20 18.34 20.87
N ASN A 397 -5.90 19.46 20.72
CA ASN A 397 -5.29 20.80 20.86
C ASN A 397 -5.27 21.31 22.31
N ASP A 398 -6.02 20.66 23.20
CA ASP A 398 -6.13 21.03 24.61
C ASP A 398 -5.06 20.35 25.48
N PHE A 399 -4.52 19.22 25.02
CA PHE A 399 -3.49 18.43 25.70
C PHE A 399 -2.13 18.56 25.00
N HIS A 400 -1.06 18.36 25.78
CA HIS A 400 0.30 18.24 25.25
C HIS A 400 0.47 16.92 24.50
N SER A 401 -0.05 15.83 25.05
CA SER A 401 -0.09 14.52 24.40
C SER A 401 -1.38 13.78 24.75
N ILE A 402 -1.87 12.99 23.78
CA ILE A 402 -2.89 11.96 23.99
C ILE A 402 -2.35 10.70 23.34
N SER A 403 -2.06 9.67 24.14
CA SER A 403 -1.63 8.34 23.70
C SER A 403 -2.76 7.32 23.84
N PHE A 404 -2.70 6.25 23.05
CA PHE A 404 -3.68 5.17 23.10
C PHE A 404 -2.97 3.84 23.25
N GLY A 405 -3.35 3.07 24.26
CA GLY A 405 -3.05 1.64 24.30
C GLY A 405 -4.00 0.84 23.42
N ASP A 406 -3.60 -0.39 23.16
CA ASP A 406 -4.31 -1.28 22.26
C ASP A 406 -5.44 -2.06 22.98
N PRO A 407 -6.54 -2.37 22.28
CA PRO A 407 -7.51 -3.38 22.72
C PRO A 407 -6.86 -4.76 22.87
N LEU A 408 -7.59 -5.68 23.52
CA LEU A 408 -7.06 -6.98 23.91
C LEU A 408 -6.55 -7.84 22.75
N LEU A 409 -7.22 -7.85 21.60
CA LEU A 409 -6.83 -8.62 20.41
C LEU A 409 -6.38 -7.67 19.30
N THR A 410 -5.11 -7.24 19.33
CA THR A 410 -4.55 -6.32 18.35
C THR A 410 -3.42 -6.96 17.53
N SER A 411 -2.51 -7.68 18.18
CA SER A 411 -1.35 -8.33 17.56
C SER A 411 -1.46 -9.87 17.57
N ALA A 412 -0.54 -10.54 16.86
CA ALA A 412 -0.42 -11.99 16.93
C ALA A 412 0.08 -12.45 18.31
N GLU A 413 0.97 -11.69 18.95
CA GLU A 413 1.43 -11.92 20.30
C GLU A 413 0.28 -11.83 21.31
N ASP A 414 -0.61 -10.85 21.16
CA ASP A 414 -1.78 -10.69 22.04
C ASP A 414 -2.70 -11.90 21.94
N ASN A 415 -2.96 -12.39 20.72
CA ASN A 415 -3.77 -13.59 20.51
C ASN A 415 -3.20 -14.79 21.27
N LEU A 416 -1.88 -14.96 21.25
CA LEU A 416 -1.20 -16.03 22.00
C LEU A 416 -1.30 -15.83 23.52
N ALA A 417 -1.12 -14.60 23.99
CA ALA A 417 -1.22 -14.26 25.41
C ALA A 417 -2.65 -14.48 25.93
N VAL A 418 -3.69 -14.12 25.16
CA VAL A 418 -5.09 -14.37 25.50
C VAL A 418 -5.41 -15.86 25.51
N ILE A 419 -4.94 -16.62 24.52
CA ILE A 419 -5.09 -18.08 24.49
C ILE A 419 -4.46 -18.70 25.74
N GLN A 420 -3.24 -18.27 26.10
CA GLN A 420 -2.56 -18.78 27.28
C GLN A 420 -3.30 -18.42 28.56
N ALA A 421 -3.75 -17.17 28.71
CA ALA A 421 -4.49 -16.73 29.89
C ALA A 421 -5.79 -17.53 30.10
N ILE A 422 -6.49 -17.88 29.01
CA ILE A 422 -7.69 -18.71 29.07
C ILE A 422 -7.34 -20.17 29.36
N ALA A 423 -6.30 -20.71 28.74
CA ALA A 423 -5.86 -22.08 28.99
C ALA A 423 -5.41 -22.29 30.45
N ASP A 424 -4.73 -21.30 31.05
CA ASP A 424 -4.31 -21.34 32.44
C ASP A 424 -5.51 -21.34 33.41
N GLU A 425 -6.50 -20.48 33.12
CA GLU A 425 -7.74 -20.39 33.92
C GLU A 425 -8.57 -21.68 33.86
N PHE A 426 -8.62 -22.33 32.70
CA PHE A 426 -9.35 -23.59 32.50
C PHE A 426 -8.42 -24.81 32.45
N SER A 427 -7.31 -24.76 33.17
CA SER A 427 -6.29 -25.84 33.19
C SER A 427 -6.80 -27.16 33.78
N ASP A 428 -7.86 -27.10 34.61
CA ASP A 428 -8.54 -28.27 35.18
C ASP A 428 -9.57 -28.92 34.21
N LEU A 429 -9.78 -28.34 33.01
CA LEU A 429 -10.73 -28.88 32.03
C LEU A 429 -10.23 -30.22 31.47
N ALA A 430 -11.00 -31.29 31.70
CA ALA A 430 -10.65 -32.61 31.21
C ALA A 430 -10.69 -32.68 29.67
N GLN A 431 -9.90 -33.59 29.08
CA GLN A 431 -9.82 -33.71 27.62
C GLN A 431 -11.13 -34.16 26.96
N ASP A 432 -12.02 -34.83 27.69
CA ASP A 432 -13.35 -35.23 27.21
C ASP A 432 -14.41 -34.13 27.43
N GLN A 433 -14.04 -33.00 28.03
CA GLN A 433 -14.89 -31.84 28.24
C GLN A 433 -14.52 -30.74 27.25
N VAL A 434 -15.51 -29.92 26.90
CA VAL A 434 -15.35 -28.83 25.94
C VAL A 434 -15.68 -27.49 26.58
N LEU A 435 -14.84 -26.49 26.34
CA LEU A 435 -15.09 -25.09 26.68
C LEU A 435 -15.63 -24.35 25.44
N VAL A 436 -16.78 -23.70 25.58
CA VAL A 436 -17.34 -22.83 24.56
C VAL A 436 -17.35 -21.40 25.07
N LEU A 437 -16.56 -20.57 24.40
CA LEU A 437 -16.38 -19.15 24.66
C LEU A 437 -17.39 -18.34 23.83
N MET A 438 -18.17 -17.49 24.51
CA MET A 438 -19.20 -16.66 23.88
C MET A 438 -18.75 -15.20 23.76
N GLY A 439 -18.31 -14.80 22.57
CA GLY A 439 -18.09 -13.40 22.22
C GLY A 439 -19.39 -12.67 21.86
N HIS A 440 -19.36 -11.34 21.85
CA HIS A 440 -20.50 -10.54 21.40
C HIS A 440 -20.67 -10.64 19.87
N GLY A 441 -19.56 -10.47 19.13
CA GLY A 441 -19.58 -10.29 17.68
C GLY A 441 -19.90 -8.85 17.26
N THR A 442 -19.59 -8.50 16.02
CA THR A 442 -19.92 -7.19 15.44
C THR A 442 -20.05 -7.29 13.92
N THR A 443 -20.75 -6.35 13.27
CA THR A 443 -20.78 -6.23 11.81
C THR A 443 -19.50 -5.62 11.23
N HIS A 444 -18.54 -5.22 12.07
CA HIS A 444 -17.24 -4.67 11.66
C HIS A 444 -16.32 -5.76 11.08
N TYR A 445 -15.38 -5.39 10.20
CA TYR A 445 -14.41 -6.34 9.61
C TYR A 445 -13.57 -7.05 10.68
N ALA A 446 -13.38 -6.41 11.83
CA ALA A 446 -12.67 -6.96 12.98
C ALA A 446 -13.32 -8.23 13.55
N ASN A 447 -14.58 -8.54 13.20
CA ASN A 447 -15.23 -9.78 13.64
C ASN A 447 -14.51 -11.06 13.18
N SER A 448 -13.77 -10.99 12.07
CA SER A 448 -12.94 -12.11 11.59
C SER A 448 -11.95 -12.65 12.64
N ILE A 449 -11.59 -11.84 13.64
CA ILE A 449 -10.70 -12.23 14.73
C ILE A 449 -11.24 -13.37 15.58
N TYR A 450 -12.57 -13.50 15.76
CA TYR A 450 -13.15 -14.60 16.55
C TYR A 450 -12.92 -15.95 15.86
N ALA A 451 -13.11 -16.01 14.54
CA ALA A 451 -12.84 -17.23 13.77
C ALA A 451 -11.33 -17.53 13.70
N ALA A 452 -10.49 -16.50 13.57
CA ALA A 452 -9.04 -16.66 13.57
C ALA A 452 -8.52 -17.16 14.93
N LEU A 453 -9.05 -16.64 16.04
CA LEU A 453 -8.67 -17.06 17.38
C LEU A 453 -9.17 -18.48 17.66
N ASP A 454 -10.39 -18.81 17.23
CA ASP A 454 -10.93 -20.17 17.27
C ASP A 454 -9.97 -21.16 16.58
N TYR A 455 -9.53 -20.86 15.36
CA TYR A 455 -8.55 -21.66 14.63
C TYR A 455 -7.21 -21.76 15.38
N THR A 456 -6.73 -20.65 15.95
CA THR A 456 -5.45 -20.59 16.65
C THR A 456 -5.46 -21.45 17.92
N PHE A 457 -6.59 -21.53 18.65
CA PHE A 457 -6.72 -22.50 19.75
C PHE A 457 -6.43 -23.93 19.27
N LYS A 458 -6.96 -24.35 18.11
CA LYS A 458 -6.78 -25.72 17.59
C LYS A 458 -5.34 -25.96 17.16
N ASP A 459 -4.73 -24.97 16.49
CA ASP A 459 -3.32 -25.01 16.10
C ASP A 459 -2.39 -25.17 17.31
N LYS A 460 -2.70 -24.49 18.43
CA LYS A 460 -1.97 -24.63 19.70
C LYS A 460 -2.27 -25.89 20.49
N GLY A 461 -3.09 -26.79 19.96
CA GLY A 461 -3.40 -28.09 20.57
C GLY A 461 -4.65 -28.09 21.47
N TYR A 462 -5.30 -26.94 21.66
CA TYR A 462 -6.54 -26.81 22.42
C TYR A 462 -7.76 -27.18 21.56
N LYS A 463 -7.85 -28.46 21.18
CA LYS A 463 -8.92 -28.97 20.31
C LYS A 463 -10.31 -28.94 20.94
N ASN A 464 -10.38 -28.84 22.26
CA ASN A 464 -11.61 -28.83 23.06
C ASN A 464 -12.07 -27.43 23.47
N ILE A 465 -11.46 -26.36 22.94
CA ILE A 465 -11.90 -24.98 23.16
C ILE A 465 -12.51 -24.46 21.87
N PHE A 466 -13.74 -23.96 21.92
CA PHE A 466 -14.45 -23.37 20.78
C PHE A 466 -14.86 -21.93 21.10
N LEU A 467 -14.83 -21.05 20.11
CA LEU A 467 -15.18 -19.65 20.24
C LEU A 467 -16.23 -19.30 19.18
N GLY A 468 -17.35 -18.74 19.63
CA GLY A 468 -18.35 -18.18 18.74
C GLY A 468 -18.87 -16.85 19.24
N THR A 469 -19.87 -16.33 18.53
CA THR A 469 -20.40 -15.00 18.78
C THR A 469 -21.92 -15.00 18.78
N VAL A 470 -22.53 -14.10 19.55
CA VAL A 470 -23.99 -13.93 19.59
C VAL A 470 -24.51 -13.30 18.28
N GLU A 471 -23.86 -12.24 17.80
CA GLU A 471 -24.39 -11.41 16.70
C GLU A 471 -23.75 -11.67 15.32
N ALA A 472 -22.78 -12.57 15.23
CA ALA A 472 -21.99 -12.75 14.02
C ALA A 472 -21.49 -14.21 13.84
N TYR A 473 -20.44 -14.38 13.02
CA TYR A 473 -19.77 -15.66 12.82
C TYR A 473 -18.51 -15.77 13.72
N PRO A 474 -18.18 -16.96 14.29
CA PRO A 474 -18.92 -18.23 14.22
C PRO A 474 -20.25 -18.21 14.98
N SER A 475 -21.31 -18.71 14.33
CA SER A 475 -22.67 -18.73 14.89
C SER A 475 -22.91 -19.93 15.80
N MET A 476 -23.95 -19.87 16.63
CA MET A 476 -24.37 -20.98 17.49
C MET A 476 -24.62 -22.28 16.70
N GLU A 477 -25.18 -22.21 15.49
CA GLU A 477 -25.37 -23.38 14.64
C GLU A 477 -24.04 -24.04 14.25
N SER A 478 -23.04 -23.23 13.90
CA SER A 478 -21.70 -23.71 13.54
C SER A 478 -21.02 -24.35 14.75
N LEU A 479 -21.08 -23.68 15.91
CA LEU A 479 -20.57 -24.21 17.17
C LEU A 479 -21.23 -25.54 17.54
N MET A 480 -22.55 -25.62 17.48
CA MET A 480 -23.31 -26.84 17.80
C MET A 480 -22.84 -28.03 16.94
N ARG A 481 -22.56 -27.80 15.65
CA ARG A 481 -22.04 -28.83 14.75
C ARG A 481 -20.65 -29.31 15.19
N MET A 482 -19.74 -28.38 15.47
CA MET A 482 -18.37 -28.70 15.89
C MET A 482 -18.33 -29.41 17.25
N VAL A 483 -19.13 -28.97 18.21
CA VAL A 483 -19.23 -29.60 19.54
C VAL A 483 -19.83 -31.01 19.45
N LYS A 484 -20.85 -31.22 18.60
CA LYS A 484 -21.42 -32.56 18.34
C LYS A 484 -20.40 -33.52 17.71
N GLU A 485 -19.58 -33.02 16.79
CA GLU A 485 -18.52 -33.82 16.17
C GLU A 485 -17.44 -34.21 17.17
N TYR A 486 -17.12 -33.31 18.12
CA TYR A 486 -16.19 -33.61 19.21
C TYR A 486 -16.73 -34.66 20.20
N ASN A 487 -18.06 -34.71 20.39
CA ASN A 487 -18.77 -35.63 21.29
C ASN A 487 -18.25 -35.60 22.74
N PRO A 488 -18.30 -34.42 23.42
CA PRO A 488 -17.82 -34.28 24.79
C PRO A 488 -18.76 -34.91 25.83
N SER A 489 -18.22 -35.26 27.00
CA SER A 489 -19.00 -35.64 28.16
C SER A 489 -19.74 -34.45 28.78
N LYS A 490 -19.17 -33.24 28.66
CA LYS A 490 -19.71 -32.00 29.23
C LYS A 490 -19.29 -30.76 28.43
N VAL A 491 -20.18 -29.77 28.38
CA VAL A 491 -19.96 -28.46 27.77
C VAL A 491 -19.91 -27.40 28.86
N VAL A 492 -18.77 -26.71 28.98
CA VAL A 492 -18.57 -25.56 29.85
C VAL A 492 -18.78 -24.29 29.02
N LEU A 493 -19.70 -23.42 29.42
CA LEU A 493 -19.96 -22.14 28.75
C LEU A 493 -19.30 -21.00 29.52
N ALA A 494 -18.49 -20.17 28.86
CA ALA A 494 -17.90 -18.99 29.48
C ALA A 494 -17.94 -17.76 28.55
N PRO A 495 -18.11 -16.54 29.09
CA PRO A 495 -18.18 -15.36 28.25
C PRO A 495 -16.79 -14.92 27.77
N PHE A 496 -16.68 -14.58 26.50
CA PHE A 496 -15.50 -13.94 25.90
C PHE A 496 -15.74 -12.44 25.78
N MET A 497 -16.00 -11.82 26.93
CA MET A 497 -16.29 -10.39 27.10
C MET A 497 -15.65 -9.94 28.41
N ILE A 498 -15.23 -8.67 28.51
CA ILE A 498 -14.60 -8.14 29.73
C ILE A 498 -15.47 -8.33 30.97
N VAL A 499 -16.77 -8.11 30.82
CA VAL A 499 -17.77 -8.19 31.89
C VAL A 499 -18.74 -9.33 31.61
N ALA A 500 -19.14 -10.05 32.65
CA ALA A 500 -20.22 -11.03 32.58
C ALA A 500 -21.58 -10.34 32.82
N GLY A 501 -21.99 -9.51 31.86
CA GLY A 501 -23.19 -8.68 31.92
C GLY A 501 -24.47 -9.38 31.43
N ASP A 502 -25.39 -8.61 30.85
CA ASP A 502 -26.71 -9.09 30.40
C ASP A 502 -26.59 -10.24 29.38
N HIS A 503 -25.71 -10.14 28.38
CA HIS A 503 -25.49 -11.22 27.40
C HIS A 503 -25.00 -12.52 28.06
N ALA A 504 -24.05 -12.44 28.99
CA ALA A 504 -23.54 -13.63 29.69
C ALA A 504 -24.60 -14.27 30.60
N LYS A 505 -25.43 -13.45 31.27
CA LYS A 505 -26.45 -13.94 32.20
C LYS A 505 -27.70 -14.47 31.50
N ASN A 506 -28.10 -13.86 30.38
CA ASN A 506 -29.35 -14.20 29.67
C ASN A 506 -29.09 -15.06 28.43
N ASP A 507 -28.30 -14.55 27.48
CA ASP A 507 -28.12 -15.22 26.18
C ASP A 507 -27.22 -16.45 26.28
N MET A 508 -26.23 -16.43 27.19
CA MET A 508 -25.38 -17.59 27.42
C MET A 508 -26.00 -18.58 28.41
N ALA A 509 -26.40 -18.09 29.58
CA ALA A 509 -26.71 -18.93 30.75
C ALA A 509 -28.15 -18.84 31.23
N GLY A 510 -29.02 -18.11 30.52
CA GLY A 510 -30.42 -17.96 30.89
C GLY A 510 -31.23 -19.22 30.64
N ASP A 511 -32.44 -19.25 31.19
CA ASP A 511 -33.41 -20.35 30.98
C ASP A 511 -34.27 -20.17 29.71
N ASP A 512 -34.04 -19.10 28.94
CA ASP A 512 -34.76 -18.87 27.68
C ASP A 512 -34.39 -19.98 26.66
N PRO A 513 -35.34 -20.50 25.84
CA PRO A 513 -35.05 -21.51 24.83
C PRO A 513 -33.96 -21.11 23.83
N ASP A 514 -33.80 -19.81 23.57
CA ASP A 514 -32.80 -19.28 22.65
C ASP A 514 -31.43 -19.08 23.32
N SER A 515 -31.30 -19.29 24.63
CA SER A 515 -30.00 -19.23 25.31
C SER A 515 -29.08 -20.38 24.89
N TRP A 516 -27.76 -20.15 24.91
CA TRP A 516 -26.79 -21.18 24.56
C TRP A 516 -26.88 -22.38 25.51
N TYR A 517 -27.10 -22.12 26.80
CA TYR A 517 -27.34 -23.13 27.82
C TYR A 517 -28.52 -24.05 27.47
N SER A 518 -29.68 -23.47 27.17
CA SER A 518 -30.89 -24.21 26.80
C SER A 518 -30.70 -24.98 25.51
N GLN A 519 -30.05 -24.38 24.50
CA GLN A 519 -29.78 -25.03 23.22
C GLN A 519 -28.85 -26.25 23.34
N PHE A 520 -27.75 -26.15 24.11
CA PHE A 520 -26.86 -27.29 24.35
C PHE A 520 -27.52 -28.37 25.20
N LYS A 521 -28.32 -28.00 26.22
CA LYS A 521 -29.11 -28.98 26.98
C LYS A 521 -30.14 -29.71 26.13
N ALA A 522 -30.86 -28.98 25.28
CA ALA A 522 -31.83 -29.57 24.35
C ALA A 522 -31.15 -30.51 23.33
N ALA A 523 -29.88 -30.27 23.00
CA ALA A 523 -29.07 -31.17 22.19
C ALA A 523 -28.53 -32.40 22.94
N GLY A 524 -28.80 -32.54 24.25
CA GLY A 524 -28.48 -33.71 25.05
C GLY A 524 -27.17 -33.65 25.83
N PHE A 525 -26.50 -32.50 25.87
CA PHE A 525 -25.25 -32.33 26.61
C PHE A 525 -25.47 -32.02 28.09
N GLU A 526 -24.54 -32.45 28.96
CA GLU A 526 -24.38 -31.84 30.27
C GLU A 526 -23.75 -30.46 30.09
N VAL A 527 -24.35 -29.41 30.66
CA VAL A 527 -23.92 -28.02 30.45
C VAL A 527 -23.66 -27.33 31.78
N GLU A 528 -22.49 -26.71 31.92
CA GLU A 528 -22.12 -25.88 33.08
C GLU A 528 -21.80 -24.44 32.63
N PRO A 529 -22.59 -23.44 33.05
CA PRO A 529 -22.27 -22.05 32.78
C PRO A 529 -21.31 -21.48 33.84
N VAL A 530 -20.22 -20.87 33.38
CA VAL A 530 -19.24 -20.12 34.17
C VAL A 530 -19.43 -18.64 33.90
N ILE A 531 -20.05 -17.93 34.85
CA ILE A 531 -20.36 -16.48 34.73
C ILE A 531 -19.17 -15.65 35.20
N LYS A 532 -18.06 -15.73 34.45
CA LYS A 532 -16.80 -15.08 34.78
C LYS A 532 -16.28 -14.28 33.58
N GLY A 533 -16.18 -12.95 33.71
CA GLY A 533 -15.72 -12.08 32.63
C GLY A 533 -14.21 -12.12 32.43
N LEU A 534 -13.73 -11.79 31.23
CA LEU A 534 -12.29 -11.75 30.93
C LEU A 534 -11.52 -10.80 31.86
N GLY A 535 -12.16 -9.75 32.38
CA GLY A 535 -11.55 -8.83 33.34
C GLY A 535 -11.20 -9.45 34.69
N GLU A 536 -11.76 -10.63 35.01
CA GLU A 536 -11.42 -11.36 36.24
C GLU A 536 -10.13 -12.18 36.08
N TYR A 537 -9.69 -12.46 34.85
CA TYR A 537 -8.48 -13.22 34.58
C TYR A 537 -7.23 -12.34 34.73
N THR A 538 -6.34 -12.72 35.64
CA THR A 538 -5.09 -11.97 35.93
C THR A 538 -4.20 -11.82 34.70
N GLY A 539 -4.12 -12.85 33.85
CA GLY A 539 -3.37 -12.81 32.59
C GLY A 539 -3.92 -11.76 31.62
N ILE A 540 -5.24 -11.61 31.54
CA ILE A 540 -5.90 -10.60 30.69
C ILE A 540 -5.65 -9.19 31.24
N ARG A 541 -5.79 -8.99 32.56
CA ARG A 541 -5.51 -7.67 33.16
C ARG A 541 -4.06 -7.25 32.98
N SER A 542 -3.13 -8.20 33.13
CA SER A 542 -1.69 -7.97 32.91
C SER A 542 -1.41 -7.54 31.48
N LEU A 543 -2.06 -8.16 30.49
CA LEU A 543 -1.92 -7.80 29.08
C LEU A 543 -2.43 -6.38 28.80
N LEU A 544 -3.59 -5.99 29.35
CA LEU A 544 -4.10 -4.61 29.23
C LEU A 544 -3.17 -3.57 29.88
N VAL A 545 -2.54 -3.92 31.00
CA VAL A 545 -1.51 -3.07 31.63
C VAL A 545 -0.25 -3.00 30.77
N GLU A 546 0.12 -4.06 30.06
CA GLU A 546 1.27 -4.05 29.16
C GLU A 546 1.03 -3.20 27.91
N HIS A 547 -0.17 -3.25 27.35
CA HIS A 547 -0.59 -2.33 26.29
C HIS A 547 -0.51 -0.87 26.76
N LEU A 548 -0.85 -0.64 28.03
CA LEU A 548 -0.73 0.68 28.65
C LEU A 548 0.72 1.13 28.79
N ARG A 549 1.62 0.24 29.22
CA ARG A 549 3.08 0.51 29.28
C ARG A 549 3.66 0.83 27.93
N THR A 550 3.33 0.01 26.93
CA THR A 550 3.76 0.21 25.55
C THR A 550 3.36 1.60 25.05
N ALA A 551 2.11 2.01 25.27
CA ALA A 551 1.63 3.32 24.86
C ALA A 551 2.19 4.51 25.68
N ALA A 552 2.77 4.25 26.85
CA ALA A 552 3.44 5.27 27.66
C ALA A 552 4.92 5.46 27.27
N GLU A 553 5.56 4.43 26.70
CA GLU A 553 6.95 4.45 26.24
C GLU A 553 7.12 5.00 24.83
N MET A 554 6.07 4.89 24.01
CA MET A 554 5.95 5.52 22.68
C MET A 554 5.72 7.01 22.78
#